data_AF-A0A956JWW9-F1
#
_entry.id   AF-A0A956JWW9-F1
#
_cell.length_a   1.000
_cell.length_b   1.000
_cell.length_c   1.000
_cell.angle_alpha   90.00
_cell.angle_beta   90.00
_cell.angle_gamma   90.00
#
_symmetry.space_group_name_H-M   'P 1'
#
loop_
_entity.id
_entity.type
_entity.pdbx_description
1 polymer ?
#
loop_
_entity_poly.entity_id
_entity_poly.type
_entity_poly.pdbx_seq_one_letter_code
_entity_poly.pdbx_strand_id
1 'polypeptide(L)'
;MIPRQTIRVAEGVLVVDGAGDALDLWTALRQFFLERRRPAHATSGVRYPETSNVEVLGVCALFDRELARAPRGAAGFAREAVRWRQTTRRVRRLTQDAEPAAPYPQNASFWLHDTKRLALYLAVARDLPSQAQVIDELIADGQVSS
;
A
#
# COMPACT_ATOMS: atom_id res chain seq x y z
N MET A 1 2.43 -24.48 3.86
CA MET A 1 1.79 -24.26 2.55
C MET A 1 1.24 -22.84 2.57
N ILE A 2 1.89 -21.90 1.86
CA ILE A 2 1.44 -20.50 1.82
C ILE A 2 0.16 -20.47 0.97
N PRO A 3 -0.95 -19.88 1.45
CA PRO A 3 -2.19 -19.82 0.69
C PRO A 3 -1.92 -19.18 -0.67
N ARG A 4 -2.37 -19.86 -1.74
CA ARG A 4 -2.18 -19.39 -3.11
C ARG A 4 -3.07 -18.18 -3.33
N GLN A 5 -2.47 -16.99 -3.27
CA GLN A 5 -3.17 -15.75 -3.52
C GLN A 5 -3.65 -15.72 -4.97
N THR A 6 -4.91 -15.34 -5.19
CA THR A 6 -5.49 -15.26 -6.52
C THR A 6 -5.77 -13.80 -6.83
N ILE A 7 -5.06 -13.28 -7.84
CA ILE A 7 -5.26 -11.92 -8.36
C ILE A 7 -5.90 -12.06 -9.74
N ARG A 8 -7.04 -11.39 -9.94
CA ARG A 8 -7.75 -11.34 -11.22
C ARG A 8 -8.30 -9.96 -11.50
N VAL A 9 -8.52 -9.66 -12.77
CA VAL A 9 -9.28 -8.49 -13.20
C VAL A 9 -10.68 -8.96 -13.56
N ALA A 10 -11.69 -8.48 -12.84
CA ALA A 10 -13.10 -8.77 -13.10
C ALA A 10 -13.81 -7.46 -13.44
N GLU A 11 -14.38 -7.36 -14.64
CA GLU A 11 -15.07 -6.15 -15.10
C GLU A 11 -14.22 -4.86 -14.98
N GLY A 12 -12.91 -4.97 -15.22
CA GLY A 12 -11.97 -3.85 -15.10
C GLY A 12 -11.53 -3.53 -13.66
N VAL A 13 -12.01 -4.29 -12.67
CA VAL A 13 -11.64 -4.12 -11.25
C VAL A 13 -10.63 -5.18 -10.82
N LEU A 14 -9.57 -4.76 -10.13
CA LEU A 14 -8.63 -5.67 -9.49
C LEU A 14 -9.30 -6.33 -8.28
N VAL A 15 -9.37 -7.66 -8.30
CA VAL A 15 -9.87 -8.50 -7.21
C VAL A 15 -8.72 -9.35 -6.72
N VAL A 16 -8.49 -9.34 -5.41
CA VAL A 16 -7.46 -10.12 -4.74
C VAL A 16 -8.10 -10.95 -3.63
N ASP A 17 -7.93 -12.25 -3.71
CA ASP A 17 -8.41 -13.21 -2.71
C ASP A 17 -7.22 -13.87 -2.00
N GLY A 18 -7.29 -13.98 -0.67
CA GLY A 18 -6.33 -14.74 0.14
C GLY A 18 -5.03 -14.04 0.51
N ALA A 19 -4.92 -12.72 0.39
CA ALA A 19 -3.77 -11.98 0.93
C ALA A 19 -3.77 -12.03 2.47
N GLY A 20 -2.66 -12.46 3.07
CA GLY A 20 -2.53 -12.60 4.53
C GLY A 20 -2.46 -11.25 5.24
N ASP A 21 -1.65 -10.34 4.72
CA ASP A 21 -1.59 -8.94 5.14
C ASP A 21 -1.33 -7.97 3.97
N ALA A 22 -1.18 -6.68 4.28
CA ALA A 22 -0.98 -5.65 3.29
C ALA A 22 0.37 -5.75 2.55
N LEU A 23 1.42 -6.31 3.19
CA LEU A 23 2.72 -6.53 2.55
C LEU A 23 2.67 -7.73 1.60
N ASP A 24 1.96 -8.78 1.99
CA ASP A 24 1.62 -9.91 1.14
C ASP A 24 0.85 -9.44 -0.10
N LEU A 25 -0.19 -8.61 0.09
CA LEU A 25 -0.95 -7.98 -1.00
C LEU A 25 -0.05 -7.19 -1.95
N TRP A 26 0.83 -6.33 -1.42
CA TRP A 26 1.77 -5.56 -2.22
C TRP A 26 2.70 -6.46 -3.04
N THR A 27 3.24 -7.51 -2.41
CA THR A 27 4.17 -8.44 -3.02
C THR A 27 3.52 -9.18 -4.19
N ALA A 28 2.30 -9.69 -3.98
CA ALA A 28 1.56 -10.40 -5.00
C ALA A 28 1.11 -9.49 -6.15
N LEU A 29 0.61 -8.27 -5.86
CA LEU A 29 0.27 -7.30 -6.89
C LEU A 29 1.49 -6.95 -7.76
N ARG A 30 2.64 -6.70 -7.13
CA ARG A 30 3.88 -6.39 -7.86
C ARG A 30 4.31 -7.56 -8.74
N GLN A 31 4.25 -8.80 -8.24
CA GLN A 31 4.54 -10.00 -9.03
C GLN A 31 3.57 -10.16 -10.20
N PHE A 32 2.27 -10.07 -9.94
CA PHE A 32 1.20 -10.17 -10.94
C PHE A 32 1.42 -9.21 -12.11
N PHE A 33 1.77 -7.95 -11.83
CA PHE A 33 2.04 -6.96 -12.88
C PHE A 33 3.40 -7.13 -13.53
N LEU A 34 4.44 -7.57 -12.82
CA LEU A 34 5.74 -7.87 -13.44
C LEU A 34 5.67 -9.01 -14.47
N GLU A 35 4.74 -9.94 -14.30
CA GLU A 35 4.47 -11.01 -15.26
C GLU A 35 3.73 -10.53 -16.53
N ARG A 36 2.99 -9.42 -16.44
CA ARG A 36 2.04 -8.98 -17.48
C ARG A 36 2.41 -7.66 -18.16
N ARG A 37 3.22 -6.85 -17.49
CA ARG A 37 3.66 -5.53 -17.95
C ARG A 37 5.15 -5.52 -18.18
N ARG A 38 5.62 -4.55 -18.97
CA ARG A 38 7.04 -4.36 -19.19
C ARG A 38 7.73 -4.08 -17.84
N PRO A 39 8.76 -4.85 -17.47
CA PRO A 39 9.53 -4.57 -16.27
C PRO A 39 10.51 -3.43 -16.53
N ALA A 40 10.51 -2.43 -15.66
CA ALA A 40 11.51 -1.38 -15.60
C ALA A 40 12.37 -1.54 -14.33
N HIS A 41 13.46 -0.79 -14.26
CA HIS A 41 14.41 -0.84 -13.15
C HIS A 41 14.64 0.56 -12.59
N ALA A 42 14.65 0.69 -11.27
CA ALA A 42 15.12 1.89 -10.62
C ALA A 42 16.65 1.96 -10.70
N THR A 43 17.23 3.13 -10.42
CA THR A 43 18.69 3.31 -10.31
C THR A 43 19.33 2.34 -9.30
N SER A 44 18.58 1.93 -8.28
CA SER A 44 18.99 0.92 -7.29
C SER A 44 19.00 -0.53 -7.81
N GLY A 45 18.65 -0.78 -9.07
CA GLY A 45 18.50 -2.12 -9.65
C GLY A 45 17.19 -2.81 -9.29
N VAL A 46 16.37 -2.22 -8.42
CA VAL A 46 15.08 -2.81 -8.02
C VAL A 46 14.09 -2.74 -9.18
N ARG A 47 13.56 -3.89 -9.59
CA ARG A 47 12.53 -4.01 -10.63
C ARG A 47 11.19 -3.39 -10.20
N TYR A 48 10.44 -2.86 -11.15
CA TYR A 48 9.04 -2.48 -10.95
C TYR A 48 8.27 -2.63 -12.27
N PRO A 49 6.94 -2.88 -12.22
CA PRO A 49 6.14 -2.97 -13.43
C PRO A 49 5.77 -1.57 -13.96
N GLU A 50 5.81 -1.40 -15.28
CA GLU A 50 5.23 -0.23 -15.96
C GLU A 50 3.71 -0.40 -16.09
N THR A 51 2.98 -0.10 -15.00
CA THR A 51 1.52 -0.14 -14.99
C THR A 51 0.89 1.09 -15.66
N SER A 52 -0.31 0.92 -16.19
CA SER A 52 -1.14 1.96 -16.79
C SER A 52 -1.87 2.81 -15.74
N ASN A 53 -2.42 3.94 -16.16
CA ASN A 53 -3.21 4.84 -15.31
C ASN A 53 -4.39 4.11 -14.62
N VAL A 54 -5.15 3.31 -15.37
CA VAL A 54 -6.30 2.56 -14.82
C VAL A 54 -5.89 1.50 -13.80
N GLU A 55 -4.74 0.84 -14.02
CA GLU A 55 -4.22 -0.17 -13.09
C GLU A 55 -3.76 0.44 -11.77
N VAL A 56 -3.07 1.58 -11.83
CA VAL A 56 -2.63 2.33 -10.64
C VAL A 56 -3.83 2.79 -9.82
N LEU A 57 -4.91 3.26 -10.46
CA LEU A 57 -6.17 3.58 -9.77
C LEU A 57 -6.79 2.35 -9.09
N GLY A 58 -6.77 1.20 -9.75
CA GLY A 58 -7.24 -0.06 -9.15
C GLY A 58 -6.41 -0.48 -7.93
N VAL A 59 -5.08 -0.35 -7.99
CA VAL A 59 -4.20 -0.60 -6.84
C VAL A 59 -4.49 0.39 -5.71
N CYS A 60 -4.71 1.67 -6.01
CA CYS A 60 -5.13 2.64 -5.00
C CYS A 60 -6.42 2.22 -4.29
N ALA A 61 -7.42 1.76 -5.03
CA ALA A 61 -8.69 1.32 -4.45
C ALA A 61 -8.53 0.12 -3.50
N LEU A 62 -7.61 -0.81 -3.79
CA LEU A 62 -7.29 -1.92 -2.88
C LEU A 62 -6.66 -1.41 -1.59
N PHE A 63 -5.67 -0.52 -1.67
CA PHE A 63 -5.00 0.03 -0.48
C PHE A 63 -5.88 0.99 0.33
N ASP A 64 -6.84 1.69 -0.31
CA ASP A 64 -7.88 2.44 0.40
C ASP A 64 -8.71 1.52 1.30
N ARG A 65 -9.06 0.31 0.82
CA ARG A 65 -9.79 -0.69 1.62
C ARG A 65 -8.96 -1.24 2.77
N GLU A 66 -7.68 -1.53 2.53
CA GLU A 66 -6.77 -2.02 3.58
C GLU A 66 -6.54 -0.96 4.66
N LEU A 67 -6.32 0.30 4.29
CA LEU A 67 -6.21 1.40 5.25
C LEU A 67 -7.51 1.60 6.04
N ALA A 68 -8.68 1.42 5.41
CA ALA A 68 -9.97 1.55 6.09
C ALA A 68 -10.21 0.45 7.15
N ARG A 69 -9.59 -0.73 6.98
CA ARG A 69 -9.67 -1.86 7.91
C ARG A 69 -8.66 -1.77 9.06
N ALA A 70 -7.62 -0.94 8.92
CA ALA A 70 -6.56 -0.87 9.92
C ALA A 70 -7.03 -0.23 11.24
N PRO A 71 -6.41 -0.61 12.38
CA PRO A 71 -6.76 -0.06 13.68
C PRO A 71 -6.46 1.45 13.73
N ARG A 72 -7.51 2.29 13.80
CA ARG A 72 -7.34 3.75 13.79
C ARG A 72 -6.57 4.30 14.98
N GLY A 73 -6.53 3.55 16.08
CA GLY A 73 -5.78 3.87 17.28
C GLY A 73 -4.31 3.46 17.22
N ALA A 74 -3.85 2.74 16.19
CA ALA A 74 -2.46 2.33 16.06
C ALA A 74 -1.54 3.56 16.00
N ALA A 75 -0.40 3.48 16.67
CA ALA A 75 0.59 4.55 16.65
C ALA A 75 0.94 4.96 15.21
N GLY A 76 0.93 6.26 14.93
CA GLY A 76 1.25 6.81 13.61
C GLY A 76 0.13 6.73 12.54
N PHE A 77 -1.03 6.15 12.85
CA PHE A 77 -2.12 5.97 11.87
C PHE A 77 -2.53 7.26 11.17
N ALA A 78 -2.78 8.33 11.92
CA ALA A 78 -3.22 9.60 11.36
C ALA A 78 -2.21 10.16 10.33
N ARG A 79 -0.92 10.06 10.62
CA ARG A 79 0.17 10.51 9.74
C ARG A 79 0.20 9.69 8.45
N GLU A 80 0.08 8.38 8.57
CA GLU A 80 0.07 7.48 7.42
C GLU A 80 -1.16 7.66 6.54
N ALA A 81 -2.33 7.83 7.16
CA ALA A 81 -3.57 8.11 6.45
C ALA A 81 -3.51 9.45 5.69
N VAL A 82 -2.93 10.51 6.28
CA VAL A 82 -2.71 11.79 5.58
C VAL A 82 -1.81 11.59 4.37
N ARG A 83 -0.70 10.88 4.53
CA ARG A 83 0.29 10.67 3.47
C ARG A 83 -0.27 9.82 2.34
N TRP A 84 -1.03 8.78 2.66
CA TRP A 84 -1.74 8.01 1.64
C TRP A 84 -2.76 8.84 0.87
N ARG A 85 -3.53 9.70 1.55
CA ARG A 85 -4.44 10.65 0.88
C ARG A 85 -3.72 11.59 -0.08
N GLN A 86 -2.48 12.01 0.24
CA GLN A 86 -1.67 12.82 -0.67
C GLN A 86 -1.24 12.01 -1.90
N THR A 87 -0.84 10.75 -1.72
CA THR A 87 -0.55 9.83 -2.83
C THR A 87 -1.76 9.66 -3.75
N THR A 88 -2.94 9.34 -3.21
CA THR A 88 -4.13 9.11 -4.04
C THR A 88 -4.60 10.37 -4.76
N ARG A 89 -4.49 11.56 -4.12
CA ARG A 89 -4.74 12.85 -4.78
C ARG A 89 -3.77 13.09 -5.94
N ARG A 90 -2.47 12.80 -5.75
CA ARG A 90 -1.46 12.90 -6.81
C ARG A 90 -1.77 11.97 -7.98
N VAL A 91 -2.07 10.70 -7.70
CA VAL A 91 -2.48 9.72 -8.72
C VAL A 91 -3.68 10.24 -9.50
N ARG A 92 -4.75 10.68 -8.82
CA ARG A 92 -5.95 11.23 -9.48
C ARG A 92 -5.62 12.43 -10.37
N ARG A 93 -4.83 13.38 -9.88
CA ARG A 93 -4.40 14.56 -10.67
C ARG A 93 -3.63 14.17 -11.93
N LEU A 94 -2.77 13.14 -11.86
CA LEU A 94 -1.98 12.69 -13.01
C LEU A 94 -2.77 11.83 -14.00
N THR A 95 -3.94 11.33 -13.59
CA THR A 95 -4.73 10.37 -14.38
C THR A 95 -6.05 10.94 -14.89
N GLN A 96 -6.56 12.05 -14.31
CA GLN A 96 -7.89 12.59 -14.60
C GLN A 96 -8.16 12.88 -16.09
N ASP A 97 -7.15 13.39 -16.81
CA ASP A 97 -7.25 13.80 -18.22
C ASP A 97 -6.32 12.96 -19.11
N ALA A 98 -5.72 11.91 -18.55
CA ALA A 98 -4.76 11.06 -19.24
C ALA A 98 -5.45 9.82 -19.83
N GLU A 99 -4.94 9.34 -20.96
CA GLU A 99 -5.40 8.10 -21.59
C GLU A 99 -5.35 6.93 -20.58
N PRO A 100 -6.46 6.21 -20.31
CA PRO A 100 -6.50 5.19 -19.26
C PRO A 100 -5.47 4.08 -19.41
N ALA A 101 -5.17 3.69 -20.66
CA ALA A 101 -4.22 2.63 -20.99
C ALA A 101 -2.76 3.12 -21.06
N ALA A 102 -2.51 4.43 -21.01
CA ALA A 102 -1.15 4.96 -21.06
C ALA A 102 -0.36 4.61 -19.78
N PRO A 103 0.98 4.43 -19.87
CA PRO A 103 1.83 4.19 -18.71
C PRO A 103 1.71 5.31 -17.68
N TYR A 104 1.54 4.93 -16.41
CA TYR A 104 1.51 5.90 -15.32
C TYR A 104 2.88 6.57 -15.17
N PRO A 105 2.97 7.91 -15.21
CA PRO A 105 4.26 8.62 -15.31
C PRO A 105 5.15 8.48 -14.08
N GLN A 106 4.61 8.03 -12.93
CA GLN A 106 5.36 7.89 -11.68
C GLN A 106 5.40 6.44 -11.18
N ASN A 107 5.41 5.46 -12.08
CA ASN A 107 5.45 4.02 -11.76
C ASN A 107 6.51 3.65 -10.71
N ALA A 108 7.76 4.12 -10.87
CA ALA A 108 8.82 3.84 -9.92
C ALA A 108 8.49 4.32 -8.49
N SER A 109 8.09 5.58 -8.35
CA SER A 109 7.72 6.17 -7.06
C SER A 109 6.51 5.46 -6.45
N PHE A 110 5.51 5.15 -7.27
CA PHE A 110 4.29 4.51 -6.83
C PHE A 110 4.57 3.12 -6.25
N TRP A 111 5.28 2.27 -7.00
CA TRP A 111 5.53 0.88 -6.61
C TRP A 111 6.56 0.73 -5.51
N LEU A 112 7.67 1.47 -5.58
CA LEU A 112 8.81 1.25 -4.69
C LEU A 112 8.76 2.07 -3.42
N HIS A 113 7.95 3.13 -3.39
CA HIS A 113 7.85 4.02 -2.24
C HIS A 113 6.43 4.13 -1.70
N ASP A 114 5.47 4.59 -2.49
CA ASP A 114 4.17 4.97 -1.95
C ASP A 114 3.38 3.77 -1.41
N THR A 115 3.13 2.78 -2.28
CA THR A 115 2.33 1.59 -1.93
C THR A 115 3.12 0.66 -1.01
N LYS A 116 4.41 0.45 -1.27
CA LYS A 116 5.28 -0.38 -0.42
C LYS A 116 5.34 0.12 1.01
N ARG A 117 5.47 1.43 1.20
CA ARG A 117 5.55 2.03 2.54
C ARG A 117 4.25 1.89 3.30
N LEU A 118 3.12 2.13 2.64
CA LEU A 118 1.81 1.91 3.27
C LEU A 118 1.63 0.42 3.62
N ALA A 119 1.97 -0.48 2.71
CA ALA A 119 1.90 -1.92 2.94
C ALA A 119 2.71 -2.37 4.16
N LEU A 120 3.96 -1.90 4.28
CA LEU A 120 4.80 -2.15 5.45
C LEU A 120 4.19 -1.59 6.73
N TYR A 121 3.68 -0.36 6.70
CA TYR A 121 3.01 0.24 7.85
C TYR A 121 1.81 -0.59 8.30
N LEU A 122 0.93 -0.96 7.38
CA LEU A 122 -0.30 -1.70 7.69
C LEU A 122 -0.01 -3.11 8.21
N ALA A 123 1.02 -3.77 7.67
CA ALA A 123 1.46 -5.08 8.16
C ALA A 123 1.94 -5.00 9.62
N VAL A 124 2.69 -3.95 9.98
CA VAL A 124 3.18 -3.72 11.36
C VAL A 124 2.05 -3.23 12.28
N ALA A 125 1.18 -2.34 11.80
CA ALA A 125 0.11 -1.73 12.58
C ALA A 125 -0.94 -2.74 13.06
N ARG A 126 -1.04 -3.92 12.43
CA ARG A 126 -1.85 -5.04 12.92
C ARG A 126 -1.40 -5.49 14.33
N ASP A 127 -0.10 -5.41 14.60
CA ASP A 127 0.53 -5.97 15.79
C ASP A 127 1.00 -4.86 16.77
N LEU A 128 0.78 -3.58 16.44
CA LEU A 128 1.18 -2.45 17.29
C LEU A 128 0.16 -2.18 18.42
N PRO A 129 0.64 -1.81 19.62
CA PRO A 129 -0.23 -1.23 20.63
C PRO A 129 -0.81 0.09 20.11
N SER A 130 -2.01 0.41 20.59
CA SER A 130 -2.65 1.68 20.32
C SER A 130 -1.87 2.84 20.97
N GLN A 131 -2.03 4.06 20.45
CA GLN A 131 -1.39 5.25 21.00
C GLN A 131 -1.76 5.49 22.47
N ALA A 132 -2.98 5.14 22.88
CA ALA A 132 -3.38 5.21 24.28
C ALA A 132 -2.58 4.23 25.14
N GLN A 133 -2.44 2.97 24.70
CA GLN A 133 -1.63 1.96 25.40
C GLN A 133 -0.16 2.36 25.52
N VAL A 134 0.42 2.95 24.46
CA VAL A 134 1.80 3.45 24.50
C VAL A 134 1.95 4.60 25.51
N ILE A 135 0.98 5.51 25.59
CA ILE A 135 1.01 6.60 26.57
C ILE A 135 0.88 6.04 27.99
N ASP A 136 -0.03 5.10 28.22
CA ASP A 136 -0.23 4.46 29.53
C ASP A 136 1.03 3.71 30.00
N GLU A 137 1.69 2.97 29.10
CA GLU A 137 2.94 2.24 29.38
C GLU A 137 4.08 3.21 29.72
N LEU A 138 4.24 4.30 28.97
CA LEU A 138 5.26 5.32 29.26
C LEU A 138 5.02 6.03 30.61
N ILE A 139 3.75 6.27 30.97
CA ILE A 139 3.40 6.84 32.28
C ILE A 139 3.72 5.84 33.39
N ALA A 140 3.39 4.56 33.21
CA ALA A 140 3.68 3.51 34.18
C ALA A 140 5.19 3.37 34.44
N ASP A 141 6.02 3.32 33.40
CA ASP A 141 7.48 3.21 33.51
C ASP A 141 8.12 4.42 34.20
N GLY A 142 7.57 5.62 33.97
CA GLY A 142 8.00 6.85 34.63
C GLY A 142 7.70 6.91 36.13
N GLN A 143 6.72 6.15 36.62
CA GLN A 143 6.35 6.09 38.05
C GLN A 143 7.13 5.03 38.84
N VAL A 144 7.78 4.08 38.17
CA VAL A 144 8.58 3.02 38.83
C VAL A 144 10.03 3.47 39.12
N SER A 145 10.45 4.61 38.57
CA SER A 145 11.82 5.15 38.71
C SER A 145 11.97 6.28 39.76
N SER A 146 11.05 6.40 40.71
CA SER A 146 11.10 7.42 41.80
C SER A 146 11.03 6.80 43.19
#